data_AF-A0A958TY45-F1
#
_entry.id   AF-A0A958TY45-F1
#
_cell.length_a   1.000
_cell.length_b   1.000
_cell.length_c   1.000
_cell.angle_alpha   90.00
_cell.angle_beta   90.00
_cell.angle_gamma   90.00
#
_symmetry.space_group_name_H-M   'P 1'
#
loop_
_entity.id
_entity.type
_entity.pdbx_description
1 polymer ?
#
loop_
_entity_poly.entity_id
_entity_poly.type
_entity_poly.pdbx_seq_one_letter_code
_entity_poly.pdbx_strand_id
1 'polypeptide(L)' 'MRWTLKPKPDSEKVKSLSKALKVEPILASLLIQRGVETFEEAEKFFRPSLDNLHDPFLMKDMDKAVQRI' A
#
# COMPACT_ATOMS: atom_id res chain seq x y z
N MET A 1 -22.43 5.28 -10.68
CA MET A 1 -21.05 4.81 -10.37
C MET A 1 -20.23 4.88 -11.64
N ARG A 2 -19.06 5.55 -11.63
CA ARG A 2 -18.21 5.72 -12.82
C ARG A 2 -16.92 4.93 -12.60
N TRP A 3 -16.84 3.73 -13.17
CA TRP A 3 -15.61 2.93 -13.13
C TRP A 3 -14.56 3.65 -13.99
N THR A 4 -13.41 3.97 -13.39
CA THR A 4 -12.30 4.61 -14.10
C THR A 4 -11.08 3.70 -14.01
N LEU A 5 -10.50 3.38 -15.16
CA LEU A 5 -9.27 2.61 -15.22
C LEU A 5 -8.10 3.51 -14.82
N LYS A 6 -7.28 3.03 -13.88
CA LYS A 6 -6.01 3.69 -13.60
C LYS A 6 -5.08 3.57 -14.82
N PRO A 7 -4.28 4.59 -15.11
CA PRO A 7 -3.31 4.53 -16.19
C PRO A 7 -2.34 3.38 -15.98
N LYS A 8 -1.84 2.81 -17.09
CA LYS A 8 -0.82 1.78 -17.03
C LYS A 8 0.48 2.40 -16.50
N PRO A 9 1.12 1.78 -15.49
CA PRO A 9 2.39 2.25 -14.97
C PRO A 9 3.52 2.04 -15.98
N ASP A 10 4.63 2.76 -15.79
CA ASP A 10 5.84 2.68 -16.60
C ASP A 10 6.38 1.23 -16.63
N SER A 11 6.63 0.72 -17.83
CA SER A 11 7.11 -0.65 -18.05
C SER A 11 8.48 -0.91 -17.44
N GLU A 12 9.36 0.09 -17.37
CA GLU A 12 10.69 -0.07 -16.75
C GLU A 12 10.58 -0.16 -15.23
N LYS A 13 9.70 0.65 -14.62
CA LYS A 13 9.39 0.53 -13.18
C LYS A 13 8.78 -0.83 -12.85
N VAL A 14 7.85 -1.30 -13.67
CA VAL A 14 7.22 -2.62 -13.50
C VAL A 14 8.25 -3.75 -13.56
N LYS A 15 9.17 -3.73 -14.54
CA LYS A 15 10.26 -4.72 -14.65
C LYS A 15 11.20 -4.66 -13.45
N SER A 16 11.61 -3.46 -13.03
CA SER A 16 12.51 -3.28 -11.90
C SER A 16 11.91 -3.84 -10.61
N LEU A 17 10.66 -3.47 -10.30
CA LEU A 17 9.96 -3.92 -9.10
C LEU A 17 9.64 -5.41 -9.15
N SER A 18 9.21 -5.93 -10.31
CA SER A 18 8.96 -7.36 -10.53
C SER A 18 10.23 -8.19 -10.28
N LYS A 19 11.39 -7.73 -10.78
CA LYS A 19 12.69 -8.39 -10.56
C LYS A 19 13.13 -8.31 -9.09
N ALA A 20 12.96 -7.16 -8.45
CA ALA A 20 13.32 -6.95 -7.04
C ALA A 20 12.50 -7.85 -6.10
N LEU A 21 11.18 -7.92 -6.31
CA LEU A 21 10.27 -8.72 -5.50
C LEU A 21 10.15 -10.18 -5.93
N LYS A 22 10.70 -10.54 -7.11
CA LYS A 22 10.56 -11.86 -7.75
C LYS A 22 9.08 -12.27 -7.91
N VAL A 23 8.26 -11.34 -8.39
CA VAL A 23 6.81 -11.52 -8.62
C VAL A 23 6.44 -11.31 -10.08
N GLU A 24 5.27 -11.80 -10.46
CA GLU A 24 4.71 -11.58 -11.78
C GLU A 24 4.57 -10.07 -12.12
N PRO A 25 4.82 -9.64 -13.38
CA PRO A 25 4.73 -8.25 -13.79
C PRO A 25 3.37 -7.59 -13.52
N ILE A 26 2.30 -8.38 -13.56
CA ILE A 26 0.96 -7.89 -13.25
C ILE A 26 0.82 -7.47 -11.78
N LEU A 27 1.49 -8.17 -10.87
CA LEU A 27 1.49 -7.84 -9.45
C LEU A 27 2.29 -6.55 -9.21
N ALA A 28 3.47 -6.44 -9.82
CA ALA A 28 4.27 -5.22 -9.76
C ALA A 28 3.53 -4.00 -10.33
N SER A 29 2.81 -4.18 -11.45
CA SER A 29 1.93 -3.13 -12.01
C SER A 29 0.85 -2.69 -11.02
N LEU A 30 0.20 -3.64 -10.32
CA LEU A 30 -0.82 -3.31 -9.32
C LEU A 30 -0.25 -2.60 -8.09
N LEU A 31 0.98 -2.92 -7.68
CA LEU A 31 1.69 -2.26 -6.59
C LEU A 31 2.02 -0.81 -6.95
N ILE A 32 2.56 -0.57 -8.15
CA ILE A 32 2.86 0.79 -8.62
C ILE A 32 1.58 1.62 -8.73
N GLN A 33 0.46 1.03 -9.20
CA GLN A 33 -0.84 1.71 -9.22
C GLN A 33 -1.39 2.04 -7.82
N ARG A 34 -0.90 1.38 -6.77
CA ARG A 34 -1.19 1.66 -5.36
C ARG A 34 -0.20 2.65 -4.73
N GLY A 35 0.80 3.11 -5.47
CA GLY A 35 1.84 4.01 -4.97
C GLY A 35 2.98 3.30 -4.25
N VAL A 36 3.11 1.98 -4.42
CA VAL A 36 4.23 1.18 -3.91
C VAL A 36 5.23 1.01 -5.06
N GLU A 37 6.35 1.71 -4.99
CA GLU A 37 7.36 1.74 -6.07
C GLU A 37 8.70 1.10 -5.66
N THR A 38 8.92 0.90 -4.36
CA THR A 38 10.18 0.35 -3.81
C THR A 38 10.00 -1.03 -3.20
N PHE A 39 11.12 -1.73 -2.98
CA PHE A 39 11.12 -3.03 -2.33
C PHE A 39 10.66 -2.90 -0.86
N GLU A 40 11.14 -1.88 -0.16
CA GLU A 40 10.85 -1.61 1.25
C GLU A 40 9.36 -1.29 1.45
N GLU A 41 8.78 -0.45 0.58
CA GLU A 41 7.34 -0.18 0.60
C GLU A 41 6.52 -1.45 0.35
N ALA A 42 6.95 -2.29 -0.59
CA ALA A 42 6.28 -3.55 -0.89
C ALA A 42 6.40 -4.54 0.28
N GLU A 43 7.56 -4.65 0.91
CA GLU A 43 7.74 -5.46 2.11
C GLU A 43 6.82 -4.99 3.24
N LYS A 44 6.79 -3.67 3.52
CA LYS A 44 5.90 -3.08 4.51
C LYS A 44 4.42 -3.30 4.19
N PHE A 45 4.06 -3.27 2.91
CA PHE A 45 2.70 -3.50 2.44
C PHE A 45 2.24 -4.96 2.64
N PHE A 46 3.11 -5.94 2.34
CA PHE A 46 2.79 -7.36 2.53
C PHE A 46 2.97 -7.83 3.98
N ARG A 47 3.81 -7.14 4.76
CA ARG A 47 4.13 -7.45 6.16
C ARG A 47 3.90 -6.25 7.07
N PRO A 48 2.64 -5.81 7.25
CA PRO A 48 2.36 -4.77 8.21
C PRO A 48 2.72 -5.24 9.63
N SER A 49 3.43 -4.40 10.39
CA SER A 49 3.65 -4.56 11.84
C SER A 49 2.66 -3.67 12.60
N LEU A 50 2.29 -4.08 13.82
CA LEU A 50 1.54 -3.23 14.75
C LEU A 50 2.28 -1.93 15.06
N ASP A 51 3.62 -1.95 15.06
CA ASP A 51 4.45 -0.75 15.27
C ASP A 51 4.28 0.29 14.16
N ASN A 52 3.77 -0.11 12.99
CA ASN A 52 3.49 0.78 11.87
C ASN A 52 2.08 1.37 11.92
N LEU A 53 1.28 1.06 12.94
CA LEU A 53 -0.06 1.59 13.09
C LEU A 53 0.01 3.05 13.57
N HIS A 54 -0.84 3.90 12.99
CA HIS A 54 -1.01 5.27 13.49
C HIS A 54 -1.60 5.23 14.91
N ASP A 55 -1.23 6.23 15.72
CA ASP A 55 -1.83 6.43 17.04
C ASP A 55 -3.37 6.54 16.90
N PRO A 56 -4.14 5.61 17.51
CA PRO A 56 -5.60 5.65 17.46
C PRO A 56 -6.19 6.97 17.95
N PHE A 57 -5.54 7.68 18.88
CA PHE A 57 -6.01 8.97 19.39
C PHE A 57 -5.95 10.11 18.37
N LEU A 58 -5.29 9.91 17.23
CA LEU A 58 -5.36 10.82 16.08
C LEU A 58 -6.70 10.73 15.34
N MET A 59 -7.47 9.66 15.56
CA MET A 59 -8.81 9.54 15.01
C MET A 59 -9.78 10.43 15.80
N LYS A 60 -10.66 11.13 15.07
CA LYS A 60 -11.66 12.02 15.67
C LYS A 60 -12.54 11.25 16.67
N ASP A 61 -12.69 11.80 17.87
CA ASP A 61 -13.53 11.28 18.96
C ASP A 61 -13.11 9.88 19.50
N MET A 62 -11.84 9.46 19.31
CA MET A 62 -11.33 8.20 19.85
C MET A 62 -11.39 8.14 21.39
N ASP A 63 -11.16 9.27 22.06
CA ASP A 63 -11.32 9.45 23.50
C ASP A 63 -12.73 9.10 24.00
N LYS A 64 -13.77 9.57 23.29
CA LYS A 64 -15.17 9.27 23.61
C LYS A 64 -15.50 7.80 23.37
N ALA A 65 -14.91 7.19 22.33
CA ALA A 65 -15.11 5.79 22.03
C ALA A 65 -14.57 4.88 23.14
N VAL A 66 -13.40 5.21 23.69
CA VAL A 66 -12.80 4.46 24.82
C VAL A 66 -13.63 4.62 26.09
N GLN A 67 -14.13 5.83 26.39
CA GLN A 67 -14.96 6.09 27.59
C GLN A 67 -16.31 5.34 27.60
N ARG A 68 -16.80 4.90 26.43
CA ARG A 68 -18.07 4.20 26.29
C ARG A 68 -17.97 2.70 26.63
N ILE A 69 -16.77 2.12 26.59
CA ILE A 69 -16.49 0.69 26.86
C ILE A 69 -16.19 0.51 28.35
#